data_AF-A0A1A2DIS4-F1
#
_entry.id   AF-A0A1A2DIS4-F1
#
_cell.length_a   1.000
_cell.length_b   1.000
_cell.length_c   1.000
_cell.angle_alpha   90.00
_cell.angle_beta   90.00
_cell.angle_gamma   90.00
#
_symmetry.space_group_name_H-M   'P 1'
#
loop_
_entity.id
_entity.type
_entity.pdbx_description
1 polymer ?
#
loop_
_entity_poly.entity_id
_entity_poly.type
_entity_poly.pdbx_seq_one_letter_code
_entity_poly.pdbx_strand_id
1 'polypeptide(L)'
;MTVKDDLLADFPQVYPGLTRSDVERLLALLDKNTSIEGGRGLSIATAIKPLVPDISQRIESYKQSDVDDYVRILRGAAVLLLQRWQPEDQPPTPESVSAAIQTIEADA
;
A
#
# COMPACT_ATOMS: atom_id res chain seq x y z
N MET A 1 -14.33 5.35 9.95
CA MET A 1 -13.38 5.42 8.83
C MET A 1 -12.27 4.46 9.16
N THR A 2 -12.07 3.42 8.34
CA THR A 2 -11.02 2.43 8.58
C THR A 2 -9.81 2.76 7.71
N VAL A 3 -8.62 2.34 8.14
CA VAL A 3 -7.39 2.44 7.32
C VAL A 3 -7.55 1.85 5.91
N LYS A 4 -8.45 0.87 5.75
CA LYS A 4 -8.82 0.28 4.45
C LYS A 4 -9.61 1.26 3.58
N ASP A 5 -10.60 1.96 4.13
CA ASP A 5 -11.37 2.99 3.40
C ASP A 5 -10.44 4.11 2.92
N ASP A 6 -9.50 4.51 3.77
CA ASP A 6 -8.50 5.52 3.42
C ASP A 6 -7.58 5.04 2.29
N LEU A 7 -7.07 3.81 2.37
CA LEU A 7 -6.28 3.21 1.29
C LEU A 7 -7.05 3.15 -0.04
N LEU A 8 -8.33 2.77 0.02
CA LEU A 8 -9.20 2.72 -1.17
C LEU A 8 -9.46 4.11 -1.76
N ALA A 9 -9.51 5.15 -0.93
CA ALA A 9 -9.63 6.53 -1.37
C ALA A 9 -8.35 7.07 -2.01
N ASP A 10 -7.18 6.69 -1.47
CA ASP A 10 -5.87 7.09 -2.00
C ASP A 10 -5.52 6.35 -3.32
N PHE A 11 -5.94 5.08 -3.44
CA PHE A 11 -5.59 4.22 -4.56
C PHE A 11 -5.83 4.82 -5.95
N PRO A 12 -7.02 5.38 -6.30
CA PRO A 12 -7.25 5.98 -7.62
C PRO A 12 -6.48 7.27 -7.88
N GLN A 13 -5.91 7.91 -6.84
CA GLN A 13 -5.05 9.08 -7.01
C GLN A 13 -3.62 8.70 -7.36
N VAL A 14 -3.16 7.57 -6.83
CA VAL A 14 -1.79 7.06 -6.99
C VAL A 14 -1.68 6.13 -8.20
N TYR A 15 -2.69 5.30 -8.43
CA TYR A 15 -2.79 4.38 -9.55
C TYR A 15 -3.81 4.92 -10.57
N PRO A 16 -3.52 4.93 -11.89
CA PRO A 16 -2.52 4.12 -12.61
C PRO A 16 -1.12 4.75 -12.78
N GLY A 17 -0.76 5.78 -12.01
CA GLY A 17 0.54 6.47 -12.13
C GLY A 17 1.77 5.62 -11.74
N LEU A 18 1.58 4.49 -11.07
CA LEU A 18 2.64 3.56 -10.69
C LEU A 18 2.87 2.51 -11.77
N THR A 19 4.14 2.21 -12.06
CA THR A 19 4.51 1.04 -12.87
C THR A 19 4.56 -0.22 -12.02
N ARG A 20 4.56 -1.40 -12.64
CA ARG A 20 4.75 -2.67 -11.92
C ARG A 20 6.02 -2.65 -11.07
N SER A 21 7.13 -2.14 -11.61
CA SER A 21 8.39 -2.02 -10.90
C SER A 21 8.31 -1.08 -9.69
N ASP A 22 7.49 -0.02 -9.75
CA ASP A 22 7.23 0.83 -8.58
C ASP A 22 6.45 0.07 -7.50
N VAL A 23 5.48 -0.76 -7.89
CA VAL A 23 4.72 -1.61 -6.95
C VAL A 23 5.60 -2.69 -6.33
N GLU A 24 6.49 -3.33 -7.10
CA GLU A 24 7.48 -4.29 -6.59
C GLU A 24 8.44 -3.63 -5.60
N ARG A 25 8.91 -2.42 -5.93
CA ARG A 25 9.77 -1.63 -5.06
C ARG A 25 9.05 -1.21 -3.78
N LEU A 26 7.80 -0.78 -3.89
CA LEU A 26 6.95 -0.47 -2.76
C LEU A 26 6.82 -1.70 -1.84
N LEU A 27 6.50 -2.86 -2.40
CA LEU A 27 6.38 -4.11 -1.65
C LEU A 27 7.69 -4.45 -0.91
N ALA A 28 8.83 -4.33 -1.57
CA ALA A 28 10.14 -4.59 -0.97
C ALA A 28 10.46 -3.62 0.20
N LEU A 29 10.05 -2.35 0.09
CA LEU A 29 10.21 -1.36 1.16
C LEU A 29 9.29 -1.63 2.36
N LEU A 30 8.06 -2.08 2.10
CA LEU A 30 7.12 -2.47 3.14
C LEU A 30 7.61 -3.74 3.87
N ASP A 31 8.04 -4.75 3.11
CA ASP A 31 8.57 -6.01 3.63
C ASP A 31 9.78 -5.78 4.56
N LYS A 32 10.76 -5.01 4.09
CA LYS A 32 11.99 -4.68 4.85
C LYS A 32 11.71 -3.95 6.16
N ASN A 33 10.67 -3.12 6.20
CA ASN A 33 10.33 -2.36 7.39
C ASN A 33 9.42 -3.12 8.36
N THR A 34 8.69 -4.15 7.91
CA THR A 34 7.85 -5.01 8.78
C THR A 34 8.64 -5.96 9.69
N SER A 35 9.97 -6.06 9.56
CA SER A 35 10.81 -6.94 10.40
C SER A 35 11.38 -6.28 11.67
N ILE A 36 11.22 -4.97 11.91
CA ILE A 36 11.93 -4.23 12.99
C ILE A 36 10.96 -3.72 14.07
N GLU A 37 10.54 -4.54 15.04
CA GLU A 37 9.50 -4.19 16.02
C GLU A 37 9.80 -2.87 16.78
N GLY A 38 8.83 -1.94 16.85
CA GLY A 38 8.85 -0.88 17.88
C GLY A 38 9.02 0.60 17.48
N GLY A 39 8.89 1.00 16.21
CA GLY A 39 8.96 2.43 15.86
C GLY A 39 8.97 2.74 14.36
N ARG A 40 8.05 2.12 13.60
CA ARG A 40 8.19 1.97 12.14
C ARG A 40 7.49 3.04 11.30
N GLY A 41 6.53 3.78 11.85
CA GLY A 41 5.63 4.55 10.99
C GLY A 41 6.32 5.65 10.18
N LEU A 42 7.22 6.39 10.84
CA LEU A 42 8.00 7.45 10.20
C LEU A 42 9.03 6.90 9.20
N SER A 43 9.64 5.75 9.51
CA SER A 43 10.62 5.08 8.63
C SER A 43 9.98 4.55 7.35
N ILE A 44 8.77 3.99 7.46
CA ILE A 44 8.01 3.51 6.31
C ILE A 44 7.55 4.68 5.46
N ALA A 45 6.93 5.70 6.06
CA ALA A 45 6.51 6.90 5.34
C ALA A 45 7.68 7.50 4.55
N THR A 46 8.82 7.72 5.21
CA THR A 46 10.03 8.24 4.56
C THR A 46 10.51 7.36 3.40
N ALA A 47 10.46 6.03 3.56
CA ALA A 47 10.91 5.09 2.53
C ALA A 47 10.01 5.08 1.29
N ILE A 48 8.68 5.17 1.47
CA ILE A 48 7.71 5.08 0.38
C ILE A 48 7.39 6.44 -0.25
N LYS A 49 7.70 7.56 0.42
CA LYS A 49 7.52 8.94 -0.06
C LYS A 49 7.95 9.20 -1.51
N PRO A 50 9.10 8.71 -2.03
CA PRO A 50 9.47 8.93 -3.42
C PRO A 50 8.58 8.21 -4.44
N LEU A 51 7.82 7.19 -4.03
CA LEU A 51 6.90 6.43 -4.89
C LEU A 51 5.46 6.91 -4.70
N VAL A 52 5.04 7.11 -3.45
CA VAL A 52 3.66 7.38 -3.05
C VAL A 52 3.63 8.49 -1.98
N PRO A 53 3.87 9.76 -2.35
CA PRO A 53 4.00 10.86 -1.40
C PRO A 53 2.71 11.12 -0.60
N ASP A 54 1.54 11.02 -1.22
CA ASP A 54 0.24 11.18 -0.55
C ASP A 54 0.03 10.12 0.55
N ILE A 55 0.37 8.86 0.24
CA ILE A 55 0.31 7.76 1.21
C ILE A 55 1.31 7.99 2.36
N SER A 56 2.53 8.46 2.06
CA SER A 56 3.51 8.83 3.10
C SER A 56 2.92 9.85 4.07
N GLN A 57 2.37 10.96 3.57
CA GLN A 57 1.81 12.01 4.43
C GLN A 57 0.67 11.51 5.32
N ARG A 58 -0.14 10.59 4.81
CA ARG A 58 -1.21 9.96 5.59
C ARG A 58 -0.64 9.08 6.70
N ILE A 59 0.34 8.23 6.39
CA ILE A 59 1.02 7.40 7.40
C ILE A 59 1.67 8.27 8.49
N GLU A 60 2.27 9.40 8.13
CA GLU A 60 2.84 10.36 9.09
C GLU A 60 1.79 10.99 10.02
N SER A 61 0.52 11.01 9.59
CA SER A 61 -0.60 11.60 10.33
C SER A 61 -1.31 10.58 11.24
N TYR A 62 -1.03 9.28 11.09
CA TYR A 62 -1.64 8.21 11.88
C TYR A 62 -0.90 7.91 13.18
N LYS A 63 -1.63 7.32 14.14
CA LYS A 63 -1.02 6.75 15.34
C LYS A 63 -0.31 5.44 14.97
N GLN A 64 0.72 5.05 15.73
CA GLN A 64 1.52 3.87 15.42
C GLN A 64 0.68 2.59 15.20
N SER A 65 -0.38 2.37 15.98
CA SER A 65 -1.30 1.24 15.79
C SER A 65 -2.00 1.26 14.43
N ASP A 66 -2.52 2.42 14.02
CA ASP A 66 -3.15 2.59 12.71
C ASP A 66 -2.13 2.48 11.57
N VAL A 67 -0.88 2.87 11.81
CA VAL A 67 0.20 2.73 10.82
C VAL A 67 0.52 1.27 10.56
N ASP A 68 0.70 0.44 11.60
CA ASP A 68 0.98 -0.99 11.43
C ASP A 68 -0.17 -1.70 10.68
N ASP A 69 -1.42 -1.37 10.99
CA ASP A 69 -2.61 -1.85 10.28
C ASP A 69 -2.64 -1.38 8.80
N TYR A 70 -2.41 -0.09 8.56
CA TYR A 70 -2.37 0.48 7.21
C TYR A 70 -1.28 -0.18 6.36
N VAL A 71 -0.08 -0.36 6.91
CA VAL A 71 1.06 -1.00 6.23
C VAL A 71 0.76 -2.46 5.92
N ARG A 72 0.11 -3.19 6.85
CA ARG A 72 -0.30 -4.57 6.65
C ARG A 72 -1.27 -4.69 5.47
N ILE A 73 -2.29 -3.83 5.41
CA ILE A 73 -3.28 -3.82 4.31
C ILE A 73 -2.64 -3.35 3.00
N LEU A 74 -1.82 -2.29 3.01
CA LEU A 74 -1.09 -1.80 1.83
C LEU A 74 -0.18 -2.89 1.25
N ARG A 75 0.50 -3.66 2.09
CA ARG A 75 1.31 -4.82 1.64
C ARG A 75 0.44 -5.86 0.94
N GLY A 76 -0.70 -6.22 1.52
CA GLY A 76 -1.66 -7.14 0.88
C GLY A 76 -2.16 -6.60 -0.46
N ALA A 77 -2.48 -5.30 -0.52
CA ALA A 77 -2.92 -4.62 -1.73
C ALA A 77 -1.85 -4.64 -2.83
N ALA A 78 -0.60 -4.35 -2.49
CA ALA A 78 0.52 -4.38 -3.43
C ALA A 78 0.76 -5.81 -3.98
N VAL A 79 0.67 -6.84 -3.13
CA VAL A 79 0.78 -8.25 -3.57
C VAL A 79 -0.36 -8.61 -4.53
N LEU A 80 -1.61 -8.28 -4.18
CA LEU A 80 -2.76 -8.54 -5.05
C LEU A 80 -2.66 -7.79 -6.37
N LEU A 81 -2.20 -6.54 -6.34
CA LEU A 81 -1.95 -5.73 -7.53
C LEU A 81 -0.94 -6.41 -8.45
N LEU A 82 0.19 -6.89 -7.92
CA LEU A 82 1.19 -7.63 -8.69
C LEU A 82 0.66 -8.95 -9.25
N GLN A 83 -0.13 -9.69 -8.48
CA GLN A 83 -0.77 -10.93 -8.95
C GLN A 83 -1.76 -10.68 -10.08
N ARG A 84 -2.49 -9.55 -10.04
CA ARG A 84 -3.44 -9.12 -11.07
C ARG A 84 -2.74 -8.54 -12.30
N TRP A 85 -1.46 -8.18 -12.20
CA TRP A 85 -0.66 -7.62 -13.28
C TRP A 85 -0.18 -8.71 -14.25
N GLN A 86 -1.14 -9.41 -14.86
CA GLN A 86 -0.90 -10.44 -15.86
C GLN A 86 -1.79 -10.20 -17.08
N PRO A 87 -1.22 -10.04 -18.30
CA PRO A 87 0.22 -10.04 -18.63
C PRO A 87 0.99 -8.83 -18.09
N GLU A 88 2.32 -8.94 -18.02
CA GLU A 88 3.24 -7.92 -17.45
C GLU A 88 3.09 -6.55 -18.12
N ASP A 89 2.69 -6.55 -19.39
CA ASP A 89 2.44 -5.36 -20.23
C ASP A 89 1.07 -4.72 -20.00
N GLN A 90 0.15 -5.38 -19.29
CA GLN A 90 -1.20 -4.87 -19.11
C GLN A 90 -1.48 -4.52 -17.64
N PRO A 91 -1.47 -3.22 -17.28
CA PRO A 91 -1.89 -2.78 -15.96
C PRO A 91 -3.34 -3.20 -15.67
N PRO A 92 -3.63 -3.78 -14.48
CA PRO A 92 -5.01 -4.10 -14.11
C PRO A 92 -5.84 -2.82 -13.94
N THR A 93 -7.14 -2.88 -14.20
CA THR A 93 -7.98 -1.67 -14.03
C THR A 93 -8.05 -1.26 -12.55
N PRO A 94 -8.10 0.04 -12.24
CA PRO A 94 -8.19 0.51 -10.86
C PRO A 94 -9.37 -0.11 -10.12
N GLU A 95 -10.52 -0.24 -10.78
CA GLU A 95 -11.73 -0.86 -10.21
C GLU A 95 -11.52 -2.33 -9.81
N SER A 96 -10.81 -3.09 -10.64
CA SER A 96 -10.49 -4.50 -10.37
C SER A 96 -9.62 -4.63 -9.12
N VAL A 97 -8.64 -3.74 -8.98
CA VAL A 97 -7.72 -3.72 -7.84
C VAL A 97 -8.43 -3.21 -6.59
N SER A 98 -9.21 -2.12 -6.65
CA SER A 98 -10.00 -1.62 -5.53
C SER A 98 -10.99 -2.68 -5.01
N ALA A 99 -11.64 -3.44 -5.90
CA ALA A 99 -12.49 -4.56 -5.49
C ALA A 99 -11.68 -5.66 -4.78
N ALA A 100 -10.46 -5.94 -5.24
CA ALA A 100 -9.57 -6.89 -4.56
C ALA A 100 -9.13 -6.39 -3.18
N ILE A 101 -8.79 -5.11 -3.05
CA ILE A 101 -8.42 -4.48 -1.77
C ILE A 101 -9.59 -4.54 -0.78
N GLN A 102 -10.82 -4.37 -1.24
CA GLN A 102 -12.02 -4.52 -0.39
C GLN A 102 -12.13 -5.92 0.22
N THR A 103 -11.69 -6.95 -0.51
CA THR A 103 -11.68 -8.36 -0.06
C THR A 103 -10.51 -8.70 0.87
N ILE A 104 -9.54 -7.80 1.05
CA ILE A 104 -8.52 -7.97 2.10
C ILE A 104 -9.24 -7.74 3.43
N GLU A 105 -9.55 -8.84 4.11
CA GLU A 105 -9.92 -8.80 5.52
C GLU A 105 -8.65 -8.47 6.31
N ALA A 106 -8.73 -7.45 7.16
CA ALA A 106 -7.76 -7.28 8.22
C ALA A 106 -7.99 -8.45 9.18
N ASP A 107 -7.35 -9.59 8.91
CA ASP A 107 -7.39 -10.78 9.76
C ASP A 107 -6.94 -10.37 11.17
N ALA A 108 -7.94 -10.30 12.05
CA ALA A 108 -7.89 -9.82 13.43
C ALA A 108 -7.64 -10.97 14.40
#